data_AF-A0A858X4Y8-F1
#
_entry.id   AF-A0A858X4Y8-F1
#
_cell.length_a   1.000
_cell.length_b   1.000
_cell.length_c   1.000
_cell.angle_alpha   90.00
_cell.angle_beta   90.00
_cell.angle_gamma   90.00
#
_symmetry.space_group_name_H-M   'P 1'
#
loop_
_entity.id
_entity.type
_entity.pdbx_description
1 polymer ?
#
loop_
_entity_poly.entity_id
_entity_poly.type
_entity_poly.pdbx_seq_one_letter_code
_entity_poly.pdbx_strand_id
1 'polypeptide(L)'
;MLFPFALFNLGLDMARLAGEAQSVIALRLARISVGDADAGTEIMRMVTEKALAAGEVGMHLASAAATGRLEHAAHDVVVLYRRRVRANRRRLSR
;
A
#
# COMPACT_ATOMS: atom_id res chain seq x y z
N MET A 1 6.42 -14.16 -23.96
CA MET A 1 5.12 -14.81 -23.71
C MET A 1 5.11 -15.47 -22.32
N LEU A 2 5.02 -14.68 -21.24
CA LEU A 2 5.05 -15.17 -19.84
C LEU A 2 3.92 -14.58 -18.98
N PHE A 3 2.83 -14.15 -19.63
CA PHE A 3 1.66 -13.54 -19.01
C PHE A 3 0.99 -14.37 -17.88
N PRO A 4 0.84 -15.71 -17.98
CA PRO A 4 0.08 -16.48 -16.99
C PRO A 4 0.71 -16.47 -15.59
N PHE A 5 2.03 -16.68 -15.52
CA PHE A 5 2.77 -16.70 -14.25
C PHE A 5 2.88 -15.30 -13.64
N ALA A 6 3.04 -14.27 -14.46
CA ALA A 6 3.06 -12.88 -14.00
C ALA A 6 1.72 -12.47 -13.38
N LEU A 7 0.60 -12.83 -14.01
CA LEU A 7 -0.74 -12.55 -13.49
C LEU A 7 -1.00 -13.32 -12.19
N PHE A 8 -0.57 -14.58 -12.11
CA PHE A 8 -0.69 -15.38 -10.89
C PHE A 8 0.10 -14.77 -9.71
N ASN A 9 1.35 -14.38 -9.94
CA ASN A 9 2.18 -13.71 -8.93
C ASN A 9 1.57 -12.38 -8.48
N LEU A 10 1.10 -11.57 -9.43
CA LEU A 10 0.38 -10.33 -9.13
C LEU A 10 -0.87 -10.58 -8.27
N GLY A 11 -1.65 -11.62 -8.60
CA GLY A 11 -2.83 -12.04 -7.85
C GLY A 11 -2.50 -12.42 -6.40
N LEU A 12 -1.44 -13.20 -6.18
CA LEU A 12 -0.97 -13.55 -4.84
C LEU A 12 -0.52 -12.32 -4.05
N ASP A 13 0.17 -11.39 -4.70
CA ASP A 13 0.63 -10.17 -4.06
C ASP A 13 -0.52 -9.22 -3.71
N MET A 14 -1.54 -9.14 -4.56
CA MET A 14 -2.79 -8.44 -4.28
C MET A 14 -3.56 -9.08 -3.11
N ALA A 15 -3.65 -10.41 -3.05
CA ALA A 15 -4.29 -11.11 -1.94
C ALA A 15 -3.58 -10.85 -0.60
N ARG A 16 -2.23 -10.87 -0.61
CA ARG A 16 -1.43 -10.51 0.57
C ARG A 16 -1.63 -9.06 0.97
N LEU A 17 -1.61 -8.14 0.00
CA LEU A 17 -1.88 -6.73 0.22
C LEU A 17 -3.25 -6.53 0.88
N ALA A 18 -4.29 -7.19 0.36
CA ALA A 18 -5.64 -7.11 0.90
C ALA A 18 -5.70 -7.58 2.36
N GLY A 19 -5.10 -8.73 2.70
CA GLY A 19 -5.05 -9.22 4.07
C GLY A 19 -4.28 -8.30 5.03
N GLU A 20 -3.14 -7.78 4.58
CA GLU A 20 -2.34 -6.81 5.35
C GLU A 20 -3.13 -5.49 5.56
N ALA A 21 -3.88 -5.04 4.55
CA ALA A 21 -4.70 -3.83 4.61
C ALA A 21 -5.87 -3.98 5.58
N GLN A 22 -6.56 -5.13 5.60
CA GLN A 22 -7.63 -5.40 6.57
C GLN A 22 -7.11 -5.33 8.01
N SER A 23 -5.89 -5.80 8.27
CA SER A 23 -5.25 -5.69 9.59
C SER A 23 -5.03 -4.22 10.00
N VAL A 24 -4.55 -3.39 9.07
CA VAL A 24 -4.32 -1.95 9.32
C VAL A 24 -5.65 -1.23 9.59
N ILE A 25 -6.71 -1.55 8.84
CA ILE A 25 -8.04 -0.98 9.04
C ILE A 25 -8.58 -1.37 10.42
N ALA A 26 -8.51 -2.64 10.81
CA ALA A 26 -8.95 -3.11 12.11
C ALA A 26 -8.21 -2.41 13.26
N LEU A 27 -6.88 -2.27 13.18
CA LEU A 27 -6.08 -1.58 14.20
C LEU A 27 -6.44 -0.08 14.32
N ARG A 28 -6.72 0.58 13.19
CA ARG A 28 -7.16 1.99 13.18
C ARG A 28 -8.55 2.16 13.77
N LEU A 29 -9.49 1.28 13.43
CA LEU A 29 -10.82 1.29 14.02
C LEU A 29 -10.74 1.05 15.54
N ALA A 30 -9.90 0.12 16.00
CA ALA A 30 -9.67 -0.09 17.42
C ALA A 30 -9.14 1.18 18.12
N ARG A 31 -8.09 1.83 17.57
CA ARG A 31 -7.56 3.09 18.13
C ARG A 31 -8.59 4.21 18.15
N ILE A 32 -9.35 4.39 17.07
CA ILE A 32 -10.39 5.42 16.99
C ILE A 32 -11.53 5.12 17.98
N SER A 33 -11.94 3.85 18.12
CA SER A 33 -13.03 3.45 19.01
C SER A 33 -12.71 3.62 20.50
N VAL A 34 -11.43 3.58 20.87
CA VAL A 34 -10.96 3.85 22.24
C VAL A 34 -11.06 5.34 22.58
N GLY A 35 -11.21 6.22 21.59
CA GLY A 35 -11.43 7.66 21.81
C GLY A 35 -10.19 8.41 22.32
N ASP A 36 -8.99 7.85 22.09
CA ASP A 36 -7.73 8.43 22.54
C ASP A 36 -7.38 9.74 21.80
N ALA A 37 -6.68 10.66 22.47
CA ALA A 37 -6.27 11.96 21.96
C ALA A 37 -5.46 11.87 20.65
N ASP A 38 -4.81 10.73 20.42
CA ASP A 38 -4.02 10.45 19.22
C ASP A 38 -4.85 10.14 17.96
N ALA A 39 -6.17 9.96 18.06
CA ALA A 39 -7.02 9.63 16.91
C ALA A 39 -6.96 10.70 15.80
N GLY A 40 -6.94 11.98 16.16
CA GLY A 40 -6.80 13.09 15.19
C GLY A 40 -5.45 13.09 14.48
N THR A 41 -4.37 12.84 15.22
CA THR A 41 -3.01 12.73 14.67
C THR A 41 -2.88 11.53 13.73
N GLU A 42 -3.49 10.40 14.08
CA GLU A 42 -3.50 9.22 13.20
C GLU A 42 -4.29 9.50 11.91
N ILE A 43 -5.44 10.17 11.98
CA ILE A 43 -6.21 10.56 10.78
C ILE A 43 -5.38 11.42 9.84
N MET A 44 -4.71 12.46 10.34
CA MET A 44 -3.84 13.31 9.51
C MET A 44 -2.72 12.50 8.89
N ARG A 45 -2.09 11.60 9.65
CA ARG A 45 -1.06 10.69 9.13
C ARG A 45 -1.59 9.78 8.02
N MET A 46 -2.81 9.26 8.15
CA MET A 46 -3.43 8.45 7.10
C MET A 46 -3.59 9.19 5.77
N VAL A 47 -3.83 10.49 5.81
CA VAL A 47 -3.96 11.34 4.60
C VAL A 47 -2.59 11.55 3.98
N THR A 48 -1.59 11.94 4.78
CA THR A 48 -0.21 12.12 4.32
C THR A 48 0.34 10.83 3.70
N GLU A 49 0.09 9.68 4.30
CA GLU A 49 0.50 8.37 3.75
C GLU A 49 -0.09 8.12 2.36
N LYS A 50 -1.36 8.43 2.13
CA LYS A 50 -2.03 8.26 0.82
C LYS A 50 -1.44 9.21 -0.21
N ALA A 51 -1.24 10.48 0.14
CA ALA A 51 -0.66 11.48 -0.74
C ALA A 51 0.77 11.10 -1.17
N LEU A 52 1.60 10.65 -0.22
CA LEU A 52 2.95 10.17 -0.50
C LEU A 52 2.95 8.92 -1.39
N ALA A 53 2.09 7.95 -1.11
CA ALA A 53 1.97 6.74 -1.93
C ALA A 53 1.51 7.08 -3.35
N ALA A 54 0.54 7.98 -3.53
CA ALA A 54 0.08 8.41 -4.84
C ALA A 54 1.19 9.12 -5.64
N GLY A 55 1.96 10.00 -5.00
CA GLY A 55 3.11 10.65 -5.64
C GLY A 55 4.20 9.66 -6.07
N GLU A 56 4.53 8.70 -5.20
CA GLU A 56 5.54 7.67 -5.47
C GLU A 56 5.09 6.74 -6.62
N VAL A 57 3.81 6.34 -6.64
CA VAL A 57 3.21 5.61 -7.77
C VAL A 57 3.26 6.42 -9.07
N GLY A 58 2.92 7.71 -9.02
CA GLY A 58 2.97 8.59 -10.19
C GLY A 58 4.39 8.69 -10.77
N MET A 59 5.41 8.83 -9.92
CA MET A 59 6.81 8.84 -10.34
C MET A 59 7.23 7.49 -10.93
N HIS A 60 6.84 6.37 -10.32
CA HIS A 60 7.11 5.03 -10.86
C HIS A 60 6.49 4.83 -12.24
N LEU A 61 5.23 5.24 -12.43
CA LEU A 61 4.56 5.15 -13.72
C LEU A 61 5.20 6.03 -14.79
N ALA A 62 5.56 7.28 -14.44
CA ALA A 62 6.26 8.18 -15.34
C ALA A 62 7.63 7.63 -15.76
N SER A 63 8.39 7.06 -14.81
CA SER A 63 9.67 6.41 -15.09
C SER A 63 9.52 5.16 -15.95
N ALA A 64 8.53 4.31 -15.67
CA ALA A 64 8.22 3.15 -16.49
C ALA A 64 7.82 3.54 -17.92
N ALA A 65 7.06 4.63 -18.09
CA ALA A 65 6.70 5.17 -19.40
C ALA A 65 7.92 5.66 -20.17
N ALA A 66 8.78 6.46 -19.52
CA ALA A 66 9.99 6.99 -20.13
C ALA A 66 10.98 5.90 -20.55
N THR A 67 10.97 4.75 -19.86
CA THR A 67 11.89 3.61 -20.13
C THR A 67 11.26 2.50 -20.96
N GLY A 68 9.99 2.63 -21.37
CA GLY A 68 9.27 1.63 -22.15
C GLY A 68 9.00 0.32 -21.40
N ARG A 69 8.87 0.38 -20.06
CA ARG A 69 8.68 -0.77 -19.15
C ARG A 69 7.32 -0.80 -18.46
N LEU A 70 6.28 -0.27 -19.11
CA LEU A 70 4.94 -0.16 -18.51
C LEU A 70 4.36 -1.51 -18.07
N GLU A 71 4.74 -2.58 -18.77
CA GLU A 71 4.31 -3.94 -18.47
C GLU A 71 4.70 -4.43 -17.08
N HIS A 72 5.74 -3.85 -16.47
CA HIS A 72 6.17 -4.16 -15.10
C HIS A 72 5.56 -3.22 -14.05
N ALA A 73 5.02 -2.07 -14.46
CA ALA A 73 4.60 -1.01 -13.56
C ALA A 73 3.50 -1.45 -12.59
N ALA A 74 2.57 -2.30 -13.03
CA ALA A 74 1.50 -2.82 -12.17
C ALA A 74 2.06 -3.63 -10.99
N HIS A 75 3.04 -4.50 -11.23
CA HIS A 75 3.68 -5.28 -10.19
C HIS A 75 4.42 -4.39 -9.19
N ASP A 76 5.20 -3.42 -9.69
CA ASP A 76 6.00 -2.53 -8.85
C ASP A 76 5.13 -1.66 -7.94
N VAL A 77 4.00 -1.18 -8.45
CA VAL A 77 2.99 -0.46 -7.66
C VAL A 77 2.45 -1.33 -6.53
N VAL A 78 2.14 -2.61 -6.79
CA VAL A 78 1.67 -3.53 -5.75
C VAL A 78 2.74 -3.80 -4.69
N VAL A 79 3.99 -4.02 -5.10
CA VAL A 79 5.13 -4.18 -4.17
C VAL A 79 5.29 -2.96 -3.29
N LEU A 80 5.17 -1.76 -3.86
CA LEU A 80 5.24 -0.51 -3.13
C LEU A 80 4.13 -0.41 -2.07
N TYR A 81 2.89 -0.65 -2.46
CA TYR A 81 1.76 -0.63 -1.53
C TYR A 81 1.92 -1.64 -0.40
N ARG A 82 2.40 -2.86 -0.68
CA ARG A 82 2.68 -3.87 0.36
C ARG A 82 3.72 -3.39 1.36
N ARG A 83 4.81 -2.77 0.90
CA ARG A 83 5.84 -2.20 1.78
C ARG A 83 5.23 -1.17 2.73
N ARG A 84 4.37 -0.28 2.21
CA ARG A 84 3.68 0.75 3.00
C ARG A 84 2.71 0.15 4.02
N VAL A 85 1.87 -0.80 3.60
CA VAL A 85 0.90 -1.47 4.48
C VAL A 85 1.59 -2.27 5.59
N ARG A 86 2.69 -2.98 5.30
CA ARG A 86 3.50 -3.66 6.31
C ARG A 86 4.08 -2.70 7.35
N ALA A 87 4.61 -1.57 6.89
CA ALA A 87 5.13 -0.54 7.79
C ALA A 87 4.03 0.01 8.70
N ASN A 88 2.84 0.26 8.15
CA ASN A 88 1.66 0.70 8.90
C ASN A 88 1.24 -0.33 9.95
N ARG A 89 1.11 -1.62 9.56
CA ARG A 89 0.77 -2.69 10.49
C ARG A 89 1.76 -2.76 11.64
N ARG A 90 3.07 -2.75 11.35
CA ARG A 90 4.14 -2.80 12.37
C ARG A 90 4.10 -1.61 13.32
N ARG A 91 3.76 -0.41 12.83
CA ARG A 91 3.60 0.79 13.68
C ARG A 91 2.37 0.65 14.56
N LEU A 92 1.25 0.25 13.97
CA LEU A 92 -0.04 0.19 14.66
C LEU A 92 -0.12 -0.96 15.69
N SER A 93 0.72 -1.98 15.55
CA SER A 93 0.85 -3.08 16.51
C SER A 93 1.85 -2.79 17.64
N ARG A 94 2.51 -1.63 17.63
CA ARG A 94 3.27 -1.10 18.78
C ARG A 94 2.37 -0.17 19.56
#